data_AF-A0AB37R2B8-F1
#
_entry.id   AF-A0AB37R2B8-F1
#
_cell.length_a   1.000
_cell.length_b   1.000
_cell.length_c   1.000
_cell.angle_alpha   90.00
_cell.angle_beta   90.00
_cell.angle_gamma   90.00
#
_symmetry.space_group_name_H-M   'P 1'
#
loop_
_entity.id
_entity.type
_entity.pdbx_description
1 polymer ?
#
loop_
_entity_poly.entity_id
_entity_poly.type
_entity_poly.pdbx_seq_one_letter_code
_entity_poly.pdbx_strand_id
1 'polypeptide(L)' 'MTSTETSGRVLLSLTEVLKKLSISRTSLQRLLDKDNTFPKPIKDGTARTARAYFVQHEIEAWIQRKMDSRHAA' A
#
# COMPACT_ATOMS: atom_id res chain seq x y z
N MET A 1 15.93 -4.37 19.59
CA MET A 1 15.54 -5.14 18.38
C MET A 1 14.03 -4.97 18.27
N THR A 2 13.45 -4.18 17.37
CA THR A 2 13.71 -4.06 15.92
C THR A 2 13.83 -2.60 15.49
N SER A 3 14.86 -2.30 14.70
CA SER A 3 15.16 -0.98 14.15
C SER A 3 14.01 -0.49 13.25
N THR A 4 13.40 0.64 13.60
CA THR A 4 12.68 1.50 12.67
C THR A 4 13.71 2.05 11.67
N GLU A 5 13.96 1.32 10.59
CA GLU A 5 14.77 1.83 9.48
C GLU A 5 14.08 3.06 8.89
N THR A 6 14.69 4.21 9.15
CA THR A 6 14.38 5.49 8.54
C THR A 6 14.97 5.47 7.13
N SER A 7 14.45 4.60 6.26
CA SER A 7 14.81 4.54 4.86
C SER A 7 13.76 5.33 4.08
N GLY A 8 14.22 6.31 3.29
CA GLY A 8 13.43 7.39 2.68
C GLY A 8 11.96 7.07 2.42
N ARG A 9 11.07 7.80 3.09
CA ARG A 9 9.61 7.65 2.94
C ARG A 9 9.18 8.18 1.58
N VAL A 10 9.31 7.34 0.55
CA VAL A 10 8.78 7.62 -0.78
C VAL A 10 7.27 7.46 -0.73
N LEU A 11 6.57 8.53 -1.08
CA LEU A 11 5.12 8.52 -1.25
C LEU A 11 4.80 8.15 -2.70
N LEU A 12 4.12 7.03 -2.87
CA LEU A 12 3.61 6.58 -4.16
C LEU A 12 2.21 7.15 -4.35
N SER A 13 1.98 7.70 -5.53
CA SER A 13 0.62 8.00 -5.98
C SER A 13 -0.17 6.70 -6.20
N LEU A 14 -1.50 6.80 -6.17
CA LEU A 14 -2.38 5.68 -6.49
C LEU A 14 -2.00 4.99 -7.81
N THR A 15 -1.66 5.75 -8.86
CA THR A 15 -1.25 5.19 -10.16
C THR A 15 0.03 4.35 -10.07
N GLU A 16 1.00 4.77 -9.26
CA GLU A 16 2.25 4.02 -9.05
C GLU A 16 2.00 2.74 -8.26
N VAL A 17 1.13 2.78 -7.26
CA VAL A 17 0.69 1.60 -6.51
C VAL A 17 0.01 0.58 -7.44
N LEU A 18 -0.89 1.05 -8.31
CA LEU A 18 -1.54 0.18 -9.32
C LEU A 18 -0.52 -0.46 -10.26
N LYS A 19 0.48 0.29 -10.73
CA LYS A 19 1.56 -0.22 -11.58
C LYS A 19 2.42 -1.25 -10.84
N LYS A 20 2.83 -0.99 -9.59
CA LYS A 20 3.64 -1.91 -8.78
C LYS A 20 2.94 -3.23 -8.51
N LEU A 21 1.64 -3.20 -8.22
CA LEU A 21 0.84 -4.39 -7.95
C LEU A 21 0.30 -5.06 -9.22
N SER A 22 0.42 -4.40 -10.38
CA SER A 22 -0.18 -4.81 -11.66
C SER A 22 -1.69 -5.10 -11.55
N ILE A 23 -2.41 -4.24 -10.81
CA ILE A 23 -3.86 -4.36 -10.60
C ILE A 23 -4.61 -3.11 -11.08
N SER A 24 -5.90 -3.26 -11.34
CA SER A 24 -6.78 -2.14 -11.67
C SER A 24 -7.25 -1.38 -10.42
N ARG A 25 -7.69 -0.14 -10.59
CA ARG A 25 -8.23 0.69 -9.50
C ARG A 25 -9.40 0.02 -8.77
N THR A 26 -10.27 -0.67 -9.50
CA THR A 26 -11.40 -1.41 -8.93
C THR A 26 -10.93 -2.58 -8.09
N SER A 27 -9.89 -3.30 -8.53
CA SER A 27 -9.29 -4.38 -7.75
C SER A 27 -8.61 -3.85 -6.48
N LEU A 28 -7.92 -2.70 -6.55
CA LEU A 28 -7.35 -2.04 -5.38
C LEU A 28 -8.43 -1.63 -4.38
N GLN A 29 -9.55 -1.07 -4.86
CA GLN A 29 -10.66 -0.68 -3.99
C GLN A 29 -11.25 -1.90 -3.27
N ARG A 30 -11.52 -2.99 -4.02
CA ARG A 30 -11.98 -4.25 -3.41
C ARG A 30 -10.98 -4.82 -2.42
N LEU A 31 -9.69 -4.63 -2.66
CA LEU A 31 -8.63 -5.09 -1.78
C LEU A 31 -8.59 -4.25 -0.49
N LEU A 32 -8.77 -2.93 -0.59
CA LEU A 32 -8.96 -2.05 0.57
C LEU A 32 -10.20 -2.42 1.39
N ASP A 33 -11.30 -2.80 0.74
CA ASP A 33 -12.55 -3.18 1.41
C ASP A 33 -12.47 -4.57 2.06
N LYS A 34 -11.75 -5.52 1.44
CA LYS A 34 -11.63 -6.91 1.93
C LYS A 34 -10.48 -7.11 2.91
N ASP A 35 -9.37 -6.40 2.72
CA ASP A 35 -8.11 -6.67 3.39
C ASP A 35 -7.66 -5.46 4.20
N ASN A 36 -8.00 -5.48 5.49
CA ASN A 36 -7.66 -4.41 6.43
C ASN A 36 -6.15 -4.36 6.75
N THR A 37 -5.35 -5.28 6.22
CA THR A 37 -3.88 -5.24 6.32
C THR A 37 -3.24 -4.35 5.27
N PHE A 38 -4.00 -3.93 4.25
CA PHE A 38 -3.47 -3.06 3.20
C PHE A 38 -3.25 -1.62 3.72
N PRO A 39 -2.16 -0.94 3.33
CA PRO A 39 -1.83 0.39 3.83
C PRO A 39 -2.93 1.40 3.54
N LYS A 40 -3.28 2.21 4.53
CA LYS A 40 -4.33 3.21 4.38
C LYS A 40 -3.83 4.37 3.50
N PRO A 41 -4.63 4.82 2.51
CA PRO A 41 -4.27 5.98 1.71
C PRO A 41 -4.20 7.24 2.59
N ILE A 42 -3.08 7.95 2.49
CA ILE A 42 -2.91 9.29 3.04
C ILE A 42 -3.56 10.27 2.06
N LYS A 43 -4.63 10.93 2.50
CA LYS A 43 -5.30 11.95 1.70
C LYS A 43 -4.72 13.31 2.03
N ASP A 44 -4.30 14.04 1.01
CA ASP A 44 -3.72 15.39 1.17
C ASP A 44 -4.81 16.49 1.30
N GLY A 45 -6.10 16.13 1.31
CA GLY A 45 -7.16 17.12 1.41
C GLY A 45 -8.53 16.57 1.78
N THR A 46 -9.42 17.50 2.15
CA THR A 46 -10.80 17.23 2.59
C THR A 46 -11.75 16.96 1.42
N ALA A 47 -11.31 17.20 0.18
CA ALA A 47 -12.10 16.96 -1.02
C ALA A 47 -12.24 15.46 -1.34
N ARG A 48 -13.40 15.05 -1.86
CA ARG A 48 -13.66 13.67 -2.32
C ARG A 48 -12.72 13.21 -3.45
N THR A 49 -12.10 14.16 -4.15
CA THR A 49 -11.12 13.95 -5.23
C THR A 49 -9.68 14.15 -4.78
N ALA A 50 -9.43 14.36 -3.49
CA ALA A 50 -8.08 14.57 -2.97
C ALA A 50 -7.16 13.41 -3.35
N ARG A 51 -5.93 13.76 -3.74
CA ARG A 51 -4.93 12.78 -4.12
C ARG A 51 -4.62 11.90 -2.91
N ALA A 52 -4.71 10.59 -3.14
CA ALA A 52 -4.32 9.57 -2.18
C ALA A 52 -2.88 9.14 -2.46
N TYR A 53 -2.06 9.24 -1.44
CA TYR A 53 -0.67 8.80 -1.42
C TYR A 53 -0.54 7.57 -0.52
N PHE A 54 0.38 6.69 -0.86
CA PHE A 54 0.70 5.49 -0.11
C PHE A 54 2.19 5.47 0.18
N VAL A 55 2.58 5.02 1.37
CA VAL A 55 3.99 4.90 1.71
C VAL A 55 4.54 3.64 1.02
N GLN A 56 5.58 3.79 0.19
CA GLN A 56 6.19 2.67 -0.52
C GLN A 56 6.57 1.51 0.41
N HIS A 57 7.18 1.84 1.55
CA HIS A 57 7.63 0.86 2.53
C HIS A 57 6.48 0.03 3.11
N GLU A 58 5.31 0.63 3.34
CA GLU A 58 4.15 -0.12 3.84
C GLU A 58 3.60 -1.09 2.79
N ILE A 59 3.61 -0.68 1.52
CA ILE A 59 3.18 -1.53 0.39
C ILE A 59 4.14 -2.72 0.25
N GLU A 60 5.45 -2.48 0.32
CA GLU A 60 6.46 -3.54 0.26
C GLU A 60 6.37 -4.51 1.44
N ALA A 61 6.19 -4.00 2.66
CA ALA A 61 5.96 -4.82 3.85
C ALA A 61 4.69 -5.67 3.73
N TRP A 62 3.61 -5.14 3.15
CA TRP A 62 2.39 -5.90 2.89
C TRP A 62 2.62 -7.04 1.88
N ILE A 63 3.34 -6.76 0.78
CA ILE A 63 3.72 -7.78 -0.21
C ILE A 63 4.55 -8.87 0.47
N GLN A 64 5.53 -8.48 1.30
CA GLN A 64 6.38 -9.43 2.02
C GLN A 64 5.56 -10.33 2.95
N ARG A 65 4.59 -9.80 3.69
CA ARG A 65 3.67 -10.59 4.53
C ARG A 65 2.84 -11.57 3.72
N LYS A 66 2.35 -11.16 2.54
CA LYS A 66 1.61 -12.05 1.63
C LYS A 66 2.50 -13.18 1.10
N MET A 67 3.77 -12.89 0.82
CA MET A 67 4.74 -13.91 0.41
C MET A 67 5.06 -14.86 1.56
N ASP A 68 5.31 -14.35 2.77
CA ASP A 68 5.58 -15.17 3.95
C ASP A 68 4.41 -16.11 4.29
N SER A 69 3.18 -15.58 4.26
CA SER A 69 1.95 -16.39 4.41
C SER A 69 1.80 -17.45 3.31
N ARG A 70 2.38 -17.23 2.12
CA ARG A 70 2.40 -18.20 1.02
C ARG A 70 3.51 -19.23 1.18
N HIS A 71 4.68 -18.83 1.69
CA HIS A 71 5.84 -19.68 1.89
C HIS A 71 5.78 -20.50 3.18
N ALA A 72 4.85 -20.19 4.09
CA ALA A 72 4.58 -20.96 5.30
C ALA A 72 3.68 -22.21 5.07
N ALA A 73 3.48 -22.64 3.83
CA ALA A 73 2.65 -23.80 3.46
C ALA A 73 3.49 -24.89 2.77
#